data_AF-A0A524G7T7-F1
#
_entry.id   AF-A0A524G7T7-F1
#
_cell.length_a   1.000
_cell.length_b   1.000
_cell.length_c   1.000
_cell.angle_alpha   90.00
_cell.angle_beta   90.00
_cell.angle_gamma   90.00
#
_symmetry.space_group_name_H-M   'P 1'
#
loop_
_entity.id
_entity.type
_entity.pdbx_description
1 polymer ?
#
loop_
_entity_poly.entity_id
_entity_poly.type
_entity_poly.pdbx_seq_one_letter_code
_entity_poly.pdbx_strand_id
1 'polypeptide(L)' 'MVSKELEYESKLHRLTKSQMIVLSVLRETGKNGVTPKQLIDNVSFAPRTVRYALRKLLKKSLIKRYPCLEDMRQWIYLPN' A
#
# COMPACT_ATOMS: atom_id res chain seq x y z
N MET A 1 -10.52 1.17 -11.96
CA MET A 1 -11.60 0.16 -11.84
C MET A 1 -11.09 -0.89 -10.88
N VAL A 2 -11.78 -1.17 -9.77
CA VAL A 2 -11.34 -2.24 -8.85
C VAL A 2 -11.47 -3.58 -9.58
N SER A 3 -10.39 -4.36 -9.67
CA SER A 3 -10.42 -5.67 -10.32
C SER A 3 -11.21 -6.68 -9.47
N LYS A 4 -11.87 -7.65 -10.11
CA LYS A 4 -12.56 -8.76 -9.42
C LYS A 4 -11.63 -9.50 -8.44
N GLU A 5 -10.35 -9.58 -8.78
CA GLU A 5 -9.31 -10.18 -7.96
C GLU A 5 -9.09 -9.39 -6.65
N LEU A 6 -9.04 -8.05 -6.71
CA LEU A 6 -8.88 -7.21 -5.52
C LEU A 6 -10.10 -7.30 -4.59
N GLU A 7 -11.31 -7.43 -5.14
CA GLU A 7 -12.52 -7.65 -4.34
C GLU A 7 -12.49 -9.00 -3.61
N TYR A 8 -12.06 -10.06 -4.29
CA TYR A 8 -11.92 -11.38 -3.69
C TYR A 8 -10.86 -11.37 -2.57
N GLU A 9 -9.67 -10.84 -2.86
CA GLU A 9 -8.58 -10.73 -1.90
C GLU A 9 -8.95 -9.85 -0.70
N SER A 10 -9.71 -8.78 -0.93
CA SER A 10 -10.26 -7.95 0.13
C SER A 10 -11.16 -8.74 1.08
N LYS A 11 -12.07 -9.56 0.55
CA LYS A 11 -12.93 -10.42 1.37
C LYS A 11 -12.10 -11.48 2.11
N LEU A 12 -11.17 -12.14 1.42
CA LEU A 12 -10.29 -13.16 1.98
C LEU A 12 -9.49 -12.61 3.18
N HIS A 13 -8.88 -11.44 3.01
CA HIS A 13 -8.05 -10.82 4.03
C HIS A 13 -8.80 -9.86 4.95
N ARG A 14 -10.11 -9.69 4.79
CA ARG A 14 -10.97 -8.75 5.54
C ARG A 14 -10.39 -7.33 5.53
N LEU A 15 -10.07 -6.82 4.33
CA LEU A 15 -9.46 -5.50 4.15
C LEU A 15 -10.49 -4.39 4.38
N THR A 16 -10.08 -3.34 5.08
CA THR A 16 -10.89 -2.11 5.17
C THR A 16 -10.83 -1.34 3.84
N LYS A 17 -11.78 -0.41 3.62
CA LYS A 17 -11.78 0.46 2.44
C LYS A 17 -10.44 1.18 2.21
N SER A 18 -9.84 1.70 3.28
CA SER A 18 -8.52 2.34 3.20
C SER A 18 -7.40 1.36 2.83
N GLN A 19 -7.42 0.12 3.34
CA GLN A 19 -6.42 -0.89 2.99
C GLN A 19 -6.56 -1.32 1.53
N MET A 20 -7.79 -1.53 1.05
CA MET A 20 -8.05 -1.86 -0.36
C MET A 20 -7.52 -0.79 -1.31
N ILE A 21 -7.86 0.49 -1.05
CA ILE A 21 -7.47 1.60 -1.93
C ILE A 21 -5.95 1.81 -1.89
N VAL A 22 -5.34 1.71 -0.71
CA VAL A 22 -3.87 1.80 -0.60
C VAL A 22 -3.20 0.65 -1.38
N LEU A 23 -3.75 -0.56 -1.32
CA LEU A 23 -3.24 -1.70 -2.07
C LEU A 23 -3.44 -1.54 -3.58
N SER A 24 -4.60 -1.03 -4.02
CA SER A 24 -4.87 -0.79 -5.45
C SER A 24 -3.92 0.25 -6.02
N VAL A 25 -3.77 1.39 -5.34
CA VAL A 25 -2.84 2.45 -5.75
C VAL A 25 -1.42 1.91 -5.79
N LEU A 26 -1.00 1.13 -4.79
CA LEU A 26 0.34 0.53 -4.79
C LEU A 26 0.55 -0.46 -5.96
N ARG A 27 -0.47 -1.21 -6.38
CA ARG A 27 -0.38 -2.10 -7.54
C ARG A 27 -0.36 -1.33 -8.88
N GLU A 28 -1.05 -0.20 -8.93
CA GLU A 28 -1.13 0.65 -10.12
C GLU A 28 0.14 1.49 -10.32
N THR A 29 0.61 2.17 -9.27
CA THR A 29 1.71 3.16 -9.34
C THR A 29 3.01 2.68 -8.70
N GLY A 30 2.95 1.67 -7.82
CA GLY A 30 4.06 1.24 -6.98
C GLY A 30 4.92 0.10 -7.53
N LYS A 31 4.82 -0.27 -8.82
CA LYS A 31 5.59 -1.38 -9.41
C LYS A 31 7.12 -1.18 -9.33
N ASN A 32 7.58 0.07 -9.37
CA ASN A 32 9.00 0.42 -9.20
C ASN A 32 9.34 0.82 -7.76
N GLY A 33 8.43 0.61 -6.83
CA GLY A 33 8.57 1.03 -5.45
C GLY A 33 8.17 2.48 -5.24
N VAL A 34 7.45 2.74 -4.14
CA VAL A 34 7.03 4.09 -3.75
C VAL A 34 7.24 4.34 -2.27
N THR A 35 7.53 5.58 -1.93
CA THR A 35 7.64 6.05 -0.55
C THR A 35 6.25 6.32 0.05
N PRO A 36 6.09 6.33 1.39
CA PRO A 36 4.85 6.75 2.02
C PRO A 36 4.39 8.13 1.58
N LYS A 37 5.31 9.07 1.34
CA LYS A 37 5.00 10.43 0.90
C LYS A 37 4.29 10.41 -0.45
N GLN A 38 4.89 9.75 -1.45
CA GLN A 38 4.27 9.59 -2.76
C GLN A 38 2.91 8.89 -2.67
N LEU A 39 2.78 7.86 -1.82
CA LEU A 39 1.51 7.16 -1.67
C LEU A 39 0.42 8.05 -1.08
N ILE A 40 0.77 8.91 -0.12
CA ILE A 40 -0.14 9.89 0.49
C ILE A 40 -0.64 10.87 -0.57
N ASP A 41 0.24 11.34 -1.46
CA ASP A 41 -0.12 12.29 -2.51
C ASP A 41 -1.10 11.70 -3.54
N ASN A 42 -1.21 10.36 -3.61
CA ASN A 42 -2.10 9.62 -4.52
C ASN A 42 -3.43 9.17 -3.89
N VAL A 43 -3.68 9.48 -2.62
CA VAL A 43 -4.92 9.07 -1.93
C VAL A 43 -5.53 10.21 -1.14
N SER A 44 -6.85 10.21 -0.99
CA SER A 44 -7.57 11.22 -0.18
C SER A 44 -7.49 10.99 1.33
N PHE A 45 -6.73 9.98 1.79
CA PHE A 45 -6.64 9.63 3.20
C PHE A 45 -5.56 10.44 3.92
N ALA A 46 -5.84 10.80 5.17
CA ALA A 46 -4.83 11.41 6.04
C ALA A 46 -3.58 10.52 6.18
N PRO A 47 -2.37 11.11 6.32
CA PRO A 47 -1.11 10.37 6.41
C PRO A 47 -1.09 9.21 7.43
N ARG A 48 -1.74 9.42 8.60
CA ARG A 48 -1.85 8.38 9.64
C ARG A 48 -2.60 7.13 9.16
N THR A 49 -3.62 7.33 8.34
CA THR A 49 -4.47 6.26 7.81
C THR A 49 -3.71 5.45 6.77
N VAL A 50 -2.93 6.13 5.91
CA VAL A 50 -2.04 5.48 4.92
C VAL A 50 -0.99 4.63 5.63
N ARG A 51 -0.29 5.20 6.62
CA ARG A 51 0.70 4.46 7.43
C ARG A 51 0.08 3.25 8.14
N TYR A 52 -1.13 3.41 8.69
CA TYR A 52 -1.85 2.30 9.32
C TYR A 52 -2.21 1.20 8.32
N ALA A 53 -2.69 1.56 7.12
CA ALA A 53 -3.01 0.63 6.05
C ALA A 53 -1.77 -0.16 5.61
N LEU A 54 -0.66 0.53 5.31
CA LEU A 54 0.62 -0.10 4.96
C LEU A 54 1.08 -1.11 6.02
N ARG A 55 1.02 -0.74 7.31
CA ARG A 55 1.37 -1.66 8.40
C ARG A 55 0.49 -2.91 8.42
N LYS A 56 -0.80 -2.78 8.14
CA LYS A 56 -1.74 -3.92 8.12
C LYS A 56 -1.54 -4.80 6.89
N LEU A 57 -1.25 -4.22 5.73
CA LEU A 57 -0.95 -4.95 4.51
C LEU A 57 0.38 -5.72 4.61
N LEU A 58 1.41 -5.13 5.22
CA LEU A 58 2.68 -5.82 5.53
C LEU A 58 2.45 -7.05 6.40
N LYS A 59 1.66 -6.92 7.48
CA LYS A 59 1.33 -8.05 8.37
C LYS A 59 0.57 -9.18 7.66
N LYS A 60 -0.09 -8.87 6.55
CA LYS A 60 -0.84 -9.83 5.74
C LYS A 60 -0.02 -10.37 4.57
N SER A 61 1.25 -9.96 4.43
CA SER A 61 2.11 -10.32 3.31
C SER A 61 1.46 -10.02 1.95
N LEU A 62 0.76 -8.88 1.84
CA LEU A 62 0.21 -8.39 0.57
C LEU A 62 1.11 -7.37 -0.12
N ILE A 63 2.10 -6.87 0.62
CA ILE A 63 3.09 -5.89 0.17
C ILE A 63 4.43 -6.20 0.84
N LYS A 64 5.51 -5.73 0.24
CA LYS A 64 6.87 -5.76 0.79
C LYS A 64 7.39 -4.34 1.02
N ARG A 65 8.45 -4.22 1.83
CA ARG A 65 9.21 -2.99 1.96
C ARG A 65 10.71 -3.26 2.05
N TYR A 66 11.50 -2.30 1.61
CA TYR A 66 12.96 -2.27 1.77
C TYR A 66 13.42 -0.84 2.10
N PRO A 67 14.58 -0.67 2.74
CA PRO A 67 15.14 0.67 3.00
C PRO A 67 15.35 1.42 1.69
N CYS A 68 15.00 2.70 1.65
CA CYS A 68 15.36 3.55 0.52
C CYS A 68 16.87 3.79 0.53
N LEU A 69 17.56 3.52 -0.58
CA LEU A 69 19.01 3.70 -0.65
C LEU A 69 19.43 5.17 -0.74
N GLU A 70 18.54 6.04 -1.24
CA GLU A 70 18.76 7.49 -1.32
C GLU A 70 18.54 8.19 0.03
N ASP A 71 17.61 7.68 0.85
CA ASP A 71 17.36 8.15 2.21
C ASP A 71 17.01 6.97 3.12
N MET A 72 18.01 6.44 3.84
CA MET A 72 17.83 5.27 4.71
C MET A 72 16.84 5.48 5.87
N ARG A 73 16.36 6.71 6.11
CA ARG A 73 15.28 7.00 7.06
C ARG A 73 13.90 6.64 6.48
N GLN A 74 13.82 6.40 5.18
CA GLN A 74 12.59 6.07 4.47
C GLN A 74 12.53 4.60 4.07
N TRP A 75 11.30 4.13 3.88
CA TRP A 75 11.00 2.80 3.36
C TRP A 75 10.37 2.94 1.98
N ILE A 76 10.77 2.08 1.05
CA ILE A 76 10.11 1.91 -0.23
C ILE A 76 9.18 0.70 -0.13
N TYR A 77 7.94 0.86 -0.60
CA TYR A 77 6.91 -0.18 -0.58
C TYR A 77 6.64 -0.70 -1.99
N LEU A 78 6.45 -2.01 -2.11
CA LEU A 78 6.13 -2.72 -3.35
C LEU A 78 4.89 -3.60 -3.15
N PRO A 79 4.03 -3.76 -4.17
CA PRO A 79 3.03 -4.82 -4.16
C PRO A 79 3.71 -6.20 -4.17
N ASN A 80 3.08 -7.21 -3.58
CA ASN A 80 3.50 -8.61 -3.76
C ASN A 80 3.01 -9.19 -5.08
#